data_AF-A0A7C7UKY3-F1
#
_entry.id   AF-A0A7C7UKY3-F1
#
_cell.length_a   1.000
_cell.length_b   1.000
_cell.length_c   1.000
_cell.angle_alpha   90.00
_cell.angle_beta   90.00
_cell.angle_gamma   90.00
#
_symmetry.space_group_name_H-M   'P 1'
#
loop_
_entity.id
_entity.type
_entity.pdbx_description
1 polymer ?
#
loop_
_entity_poly.entity_id
_entity_poly.type
_entity_poly.pdbx_seq_one_letter_code
_entity_poly.pdbx_strand_id
1 'polypeptide(L)'
;MKVELLFITPNAEKMIESAGRTCYRSFAKQGEGTEKAFIKMLIKRGHFSVLEHAHATFRISGVSRAFTHQFVRHRLCSYSQQSQRYVDESSFSHIEPESIKNRPQAHVIFTKFMDEAKNAYSELQKLGIKNEDARFVLPNAVETQIVATANLREWRHIIELRGEPGAQWEIRKVAIEILKILKEHAPTVFGDFEIDEENSAVKKVAL
;
A
#
# COMPACT_ATOMS: atom_id res chain seq x y z
N MET A 1 2.75 -11.69 3.87
CA MET A 1 2.36 -10.46 3.16
C MET A 1 2.46 -10.68 1.66
N LYS A 2 1.41 -10.32 0.92
CA LYS A 2 1.33 -10.42 -0.56
C LYS A 2 0.77 -9.10 -1.10
N VAL A 3 1.44 -8.52 -2.09
CA VAL A 3 0.96 -7.35 -2.86
C VAL A 3 0.68 -7.83 -4.27
N GLU A 4 -0.56 -7.62 -4.74
CA GLU A 4 -1.03 -8.09 -6.04
C GLU A 4 -1.62 -6.92 -6.82
N LEU A 5 -1.12 -6.67 -8.02
CA LEU A 5 -1.70 -5.69 -8.93
C LEU A 5 -2.99 -6.25 -9.52
N LEU A 6 -4.12 -5.62 -9.22
CA LEU A 6 -5.41 -5.99 -9.81
C LEU A 6 -5.67 -5.25 -11.12
N PHE A 7 -5.22 -4.00 -11.21
CA PHE A 7 -5.45 -3.14 -12.37
C PHE A 7 -4.44 -2.01 -12.43
N ILE A 8 -4.04 -1.63 -13.64
CA ILE A 8 -3.42 -0.34 -13.93
C ILE A 8 -3.99 0.20 -15.25
N THR A 9 -4.09 1.53 -15.37
CA THR A 9 -4.50 2.19 -16.62
C THR A 9 -3.67 1.66 -17.80
N PRO A 10 -4.29 1.05 -18.83
CA PRO A 10 -3.57 0.61 -20.01
C PRO A 10 -2.84 1.78 -20.67
N ASN A 11 -1.57 1.58 -21.06
CA ASN A 11 -0.72 2.63 -21.62
C ASN A 11 -0.66 3.90 -20.73
N ALA A 12 -0.59 3.74 -19.41
CA ALA A 12 -0.62 4.82 -18.42
C ALA A 12 0.26 6.04 -18.79
N GLU A 13 1.51 5.81 -19.22
CA GLU A 13 2.43 6.90 -19.58
C GLU A 13 1.99 7.69 -20.82
N LYS A 14 1.45 7.00 -21.84
CA LYS A 14 0.87 7.64 -23.03
C LYS A 14 -0.40 8.43 -22.67
N MET A 15 -1.21 7.91 -21.74
CA MET A 15 -2.38 8.62 -21.23
C MET A 15 -1.99 9.92 -20.52
N ILE A 16 -0.95 9.87 -19.68
CA ILE A 16 -0.40 11.05 -18.99
C ILE A 16 0.12 12.08 -19.99
N GLU A 17 0.87 11.67 -21.01
CA GLU A 17 1.33 12.57 -22.06
C GLU A 17 0.16 13.24 -22.78
N SER A 18 -0.83 12.45 -23.21
CA SER A 18 -2.01 12.96 -23.92
C SER A 18 -2.77 14.00 -23.09
N ALA A 19 -3.00 13.73 -21.81
CA ALA A 19 -3.62 14.68 -20.89
C ALA A 19 -2.80 15.98 -20.76
N GLY A 20 -1.49 15.87 -20.53
CA GLY A 20 -0.62 17.05 -20.37
C GLY A 20 -0.50 17.89 -21.65
N ARG A 21 -0.52 17.26 -22.82
CA ARG A 21 -0.47 17.97 -24.11
C ARG A 21 -1.74 18.77 -24.38
N THR A 22 -2.88 18.39 -23.80
CA THR A 22 -4.15 19.12 -23.89
C THR A 22 -4.02 20.54 -23.36
N CYS A 23 -3.31 20.74 -22.23
CA CYS A 23 -3.11 22.04 -21.61
C CYS A 23 -2.46 23.09 -22.54
N TYR A 24 -1.66 22.63 -23.52
CA TYR A 24 -0.93 23.49 -24.45
C TYR A 24 -1.27 23.22 -25.92
N ARG A 25 -2.32 22.43 -26.18
CA ARG A 25 -2.74 21.97 -27.52
C ARG A 25 -1.58 21.45 -28.39
N SER A 26 -0.62 20.76 -27.75
CA SER A 26 0.66 20.37 -28.38
C SER A 26 0.66 18.94 -28.94
N PHE A 27 -0.50 18.48 -29.42
CA PHE A 27 -0.74 17.11 -29.86
C PHE A 27 0.17 16.66 -31.02
N ALA A 28 0.56 17.57 -31.91
CA ALA A 28 1.45 17.28 -33.03
C ALA A 28 2.85 16.80 -32.60
N LYS A 29 3.23 16.99 -31.33
CA LYS A 29 4.51 16.54 -30.75
C LYS A 29 4.40 15.17 -30.05
N GLN A 30 3.24 14.52 -30.08
CA GLN A 30 3.03 13.19 -29.52
C GLN A 30 3.44 12.14 -30.55
N GLY A 31 4.28 11.20 -30.14
CA GLY A 31 4.75 10.10 -30.96
C GLY A 31 5.03 8.88 -30.10
N GLU A 32 5.63 7.87 -30.69
CA GLU A 32 6.05 6.69 -29.94
C GLU A 32 7.29 7.02 -29.09
N GLY A 33 7.22 6.75 -27.77
CA GLY A 33 8.33 6.95 -26.84
C GLY A 33 8.49 8.40 -26.33
N THR A 34 7.70 9.35 -26.85
CA THR A 34 7.77 10.75 -26.41
C THR A 34 7.29 10.96 -24.98
N GLU A 35 6.45 10.05 -24.47
CA GLU A 35 5.92 10.07 -23.11
C GLU A 35 7.04 10.07 -22.07
N LYS A 36 8.17 9.41 -22.35
CA LYS A 36 9.29 9.29 -21.42
C LYS A 36 9.93 10.65 -21.13
N ALA A 37 10.31 11.37 -22.18
CA ALA A 37 10.93 12.68 -22.05
C ALA A 37 9.92 13.69 -21.48
N PHE A 38 8.65 13.58 -21.87
CA PHE A 38 7.58 14.46 -21.41
C PHE A 38 7.32 14.30 -19.91
N ILE A 39 7.17 13.06 -19.41
CA ILE A 39 6.92 12.78 -17.99
C ILE A 39 8.11 13.22 -17.13
N LYS A 40 9.35 12.94 -17.54
CA LYS A 40 10.54 13.41 -16.82
C LYS A 40 10.56 14.94 -16.66
N MET A 41 10.22 15.66 -17.74
CA MET A 41 10.09 17.12 -17.71
C MET A 41 8.99 17.58 -16.75
N LEU A 42 7.83 16.91 -16.73
CA LEU A 42 6.75 17.24 -15.80
C LEU A 42 7.18 17.06 -14.33
N ILE A 43 7.82 15.92 -14.00
CA ILE A 43 8.31 15.65 -12.65
C ILE A 43 9.34 16.69 -12.23
N LYS A 44 10.31 17.00 -13.10
CA LYS A 44 11.36 18.01 -12.82
C LYS A 44 10.81 19.41 -12.56
N ARG A 45 9.70 19.76 -13.21
CA ARG A 45 9.00 21.05 -13.03
C ARG A 45 7.97 21.05 -11.90
N GLY A 46 7.74 19.91 -11.24
CA GLY A 46 6.73 19.77 -10.20
C GLY A 46 5.28 19.78 -10.72
N HIS A 47 5.06 19.54 -12.02
CA HIS A 47 3.73 19.50 -12.64
C HIS A 47 3.03 18.15 -12.41
N PHE A 48 2.85 17.77 -11.14
CA PHE A 48 2.40 16.44 -10.75
C PHE A 48 0.91 16.15 -11.02
N SER A 49 0.08 17.17 -11.20
CA SER A 49 -1.37 16.99 -11.42
C SER A 49 -1.67 16.13 -12.66
N VAL A 50 -0.83 16.19 -13.69
CA VAL A 50 -1.01 15.40 -14.92
C VAL A 50 -0.88 13.90 -14.65
N LEU A 51 -0.13 13.49 -13.61
CA LEU A 51 0.03 12.09 -13.23
C LEU A 51 -1.25 11.50 -12.62
N GLU A 52 -2.23 12.34 -12.25
CA GLU A 52 -3.50 11.90 -11.66
C GLU A 52 -4.44 11.22 -12.67
N HIS A 53 -4.19 11.38 -13.97
CA HIS A 53 -5.02 10.79 -15.03
C HIS A 53 -4.83 9.28 -15.22
N ALA A 54 -3.76 8.71 -14.67
CA ALA A 54 -3.53 7.27 -14.62
C ALA A 54 -3.66 6.77 -13.17
N HIS A 55 -4.14 5.55 -12.99
CA HIS A 55 -4.35 4.96 -11.67
C HIS A 55 -4.01 3.46 -11.66
N ALA A 56 -3.72 2.96 -10.46
CA ALA A 56 -3.45 1.56 -10.19
C ALA A 56 -4.24 1.09 -8.96
N THR A 57 -4.60 -0.19 -8.96
CA THR A 57 -5.34 -0.86 -7.89
C THR A 57 -4.57 -2.09 -7.42
N PHE A 58 -4.35 -2.18 -6.11
CA PHE A 58 -3.66 -3.30 -5.48
C PHE A 58 -4.57 -4.02 -4.50
N ARG A 59 -4.43 -5.34 -4.42
CA ARG A 59 -4.83 -6.13 -3.26
C ARG A 59 -3.61 -6.38 -2.39
N ILE A 60 -3.75 -6.07 -1.10
CA ILE A 60 -2.70 -6.25 -0.11
C ILE A 60 -3.26 -7.19 0.95
N SER A 61 -2.62 -8.34 1.16
CA SER A 61 -3.03 -9.35 2.14
C SER A 61 -1.85 -9.84 2.99
N GLY A 62 -2.13 -10.56 4.07
CA GLY A 62 -1.09 -10.96 5.02
C GLY A 62 -0.45 -9.74 5.71
N VAL A 63 -1.27 -8.75 6.06
CA VAL A 63 -0.89 -7.50 6.74
C VAL A 63 -1.75 -7.29 7.98
N SER A 64 -1.27 -6.53 8.95
CA SER A 64 -1.93 -6.31 10.23
C SER A 64 -3.01 -5.24 10.18
N ARG A 65 -3.92 -5.23 11.16
CA ARG A 65 -4.83 -4.11 11.39
C ARG A 65 -4.05 -2.81 11.70
N ALA A 66 -2.94 -2.89 12.44
CA ALA A 66 -2.04 -1.75 12.68
C ALA A 66 -1.50 -1.12 11.39
N PHE A 67 -1.13 -1.94 10.41
CA PHE A 67 -0.75 -1.46 9.07
C PHE A 67 -1.90 -0.71 8.42
N THR A 68 -3.09 -1.34 8.33
CA THR A 68 -4.22 -0.71 7.62
C THR A 68 -4.65 0.60 8.26
N HIS A 69 -4.56 0.73 9.58
CA HIS A 69 -4.90 1.96 10.29
C HIS A 69 -3.96 3.13 9.95
N GLN A 70 -2.69 2.86 9.59
CA GLN A 70 -1.78 3.87 9.04
C GLN A 70 -2.04 4.12 7.56
N PHE A 71 -2.33 3.06 6.81
CA PHE A 71 -2.47 3.09 5.36
C PHE A 71 -3.70 3.90 4.92
N VAL A 72 -4.86 3.71 5.57
CA VAL A 72 -6.11 4.43 5.25
C VAL A 72 -6.09 5.93 5.58
N ARG A 73 -4.98 6.44 6.15
CA ARG A 73 -4.78 7.88 6.38
C ARG A 73 -4.45 8.63 5.08
N HIS A 74 -4.10 7.91 4.02
CA HIS A 74 -3.93 8.44 2.66
C HIS A 74 -5.30 8.62 2.02
N ARG A 75 -5.80 9.86 2.03
CA ARG A 75 -7.21 10.16 1.74
C ARG A 75 -7.53 10.21 0.25
N LEU A 76 -6.53 10.30 -0.63
CA LEU A 76 -6.72 10.29 -2.09
C LEU A 76 -6.69 8.86 -2.65
N CYS A 77 -7.25 7.93 -1.88
CA CYS A 77 -7.38 6.52 -2.22
C CYS A 77 -8.82 6.05 -2.01
N SER A 78 -9.22 5.04 -2.77
CA SER A 78 -10.43 4.27 -2.55
C SER A 78 -10.07 2.94 -1.90
N TYR A 79 -10.78 2.54 -0.85
CA TYR A 79 -10.49 1.34 -0.07
C TYR A 79 -11.65 0.36 -0.04
N SER A 80 -11.34 -0.94 -0.05
CA SER A 80 -12.27 -2.01 0.32
C SER A 80 -11.54 -3.00 1.21
N GLN A 81 -11.90 -3.05 2.49
CA GLN A 81 -11.18 -3.82 3.51
C GLN A 81 -12.05 -4.95 4.06
N GLN A 82 -11.42 -6.09 4.36
CA GLN A 82 -12.06 -7.18 5.10
C GLN A 82 -12.68 -6.66 6.39
N SER A 83 -13.99 -6.85 6.55
CA SER A 83 -14.76 -6.36 7.70
C SER A 83 -14.84 -7.40 8.81
N GLN A 84 -14.35 -7.05 10.00
CA GLN A 84 -14.54 -7.87 11.22
C GLN A 84 -15.99 -7.84 11.73
N ARG A 85 -16.90 -7.08 11.09
CA ARG A 85 -18.34 -7.13 11.39
C ARG A 85 -19.02 -8.31 10.70
N TYR A 86 -18.46 -8.78 9.59
CA TYR A 86 -19.08 -9.77 8.71
C TYR A 86 -18.25 -11.05 8.58
N VAL A 87 -16.92 -10.94 8.60
CA VAL A 87 -16.03 -12.10 8.60
C VAL A 87 -15.86 -12.58 10.03
N ASP A 88 -16.00 -13.89 10.23
CA ASP A 88 -15.70 -14.53 11.51
C ASP A 88 -14.18 -14.61 11.71
N GLU A 89 -13.72 -14.13 12.87
CA GLU A 89 -12.30 -14.05 13.22
C GLU A 89 -11.95 -15.05 14.33
N SER A 90 -12.81 -16.03 14.63
CA SER A 90 -12.58 -17.06 15.66
C SER A 90 -11.27 -17.82 15.48
N SER A 91 -10.80 -17.96 14.23
CA SER A 91 -9.53 -18.57 13.86
C SER A 91 -8.58 -17.59 13.15
N PHE A 92 -8.53 -16.33 13.59
CA PHE A 92 -7.70 -15.32 12.92
C PHE A 92 -6.20 -15.70 12.86
N SER A 93 -5.56 -15.33 11.75
CA SER A 93 -4.10 -15.27 11.63
C SER A 93 -3.58 -13.93 12.17
N HIS A 94 -2.30 -13.85 12.52
CA HIS A 94 -1.70 -12.64 13.05
C HIS A 94 -0.33 -12.35 12.43
N ILE A 95 0.03 -11.06 12.42
CA ILE A 95 1.34 -10.61 11.97
C ILE A 95 2.23 -10.38 13.19
N GLU A 96 3.29 -11.17 13.28
CA GLU A 96 4.30 -11.05 14.32
C GLU A 96 5.50 -10.22 13.83
N PRO A 97 5.88 -9.13 14.51
CA PRO A 97 7.10 -8.39 14.22
C PRO A 97 8.36 -9.23 14.45
N GLU A 98 9.37 -9.07 13.59
CA GLU A 98 10.67 -9.76 13.72
C GLU A 98 11.38 -9.48 15.06
N SER A 99 11.19 -8.29 15.63
CA SER A 99 11.75 -7.95 16.95
C SER A 99 11.15 -8.73 18.12
N ILE A 100 9.95 -9.29 17.93
CA ILE A 100 9.27 -10.22 18.86
C ILE A 100 9.68 -11.65 18.51
N LYS A 101 9.52 -12.05 17.25
CA LYS A 101 9.79 -13.41 16.77
C LYS A 101 11.21 -13.89 17.05
N ASN A 102 12.21 -13.01 16.89
CA ASN A 102 13.63 -13.35 17.10
C ASN A 102 14.04 -13.39 18.58
N ARG A 103 13.11 -13.18 19.53
CA ARG A 103 13.35 -13.27 20.97
C ARG A 103 12.41 -14.31 21.57
N PRO A 104 12.90 -15.52 21.92
CA PRO A 104 12.04 -16.63 22.35
C PRO A 104 11.06 -16.28 23.47
N GLN A 105 11.51 -15.51 24.48
CA GLN A 105 10.64 -15.06 25.58
C GLN A 105 9.52 -14.14 25.10
N ALA A 106 9.82 -13.20 24.19
CA ALA A 106 8.83 -12.28 23.64
C ALA A 106 7.83 -13.02 22.72
N HIS A 107 8.32 -13.94 21.89
CA HIS A 107 7.50 -14.81 21.04
C HIS A 107 6.46 -15.61 21.85
N VAL A 108 6.88 -16.21 22.96
CA VAL A 108 5.96 -16.96 23.84
C VAL A 108 4.90 -16.06 24.46
N ILE A 109 5.27 -14.86 24.93
CA ILE A 109 4.31 -13.89 25.48
C ILE A 109 3.29 -13.49 24.41
N PHE A 110 3.77 -13.19 23.21
CA PHE A 110 2.94 -12.74 22.10
C PHE A 110 1.97 -13.82 21.63
N THR A 111 2.45 -15.03 21.34
CA THR A 111 1.61 -16.14 20.86
C THR A 111 0.58 -16.56 21.89
N LYS A 112 0.96 -16.64 23.17
CA LYS A 112 0.03 -16.90 24.28
C LYS A 112 -1.11 -15.87 24.30
N PHE A 113 -0.80 -14.59 24.19
CA PHE A 113 -1.83 -13.54 24.18
C PHE A 113 -2.73 -13.61 22.93
N MET A 114 -2.18 -13.97 21.76
CA MET A 114 -3.00 -14.18 20.56
C MET A 114 -4.03 -15.30 20.77
N ASP A 115 -3.64 -16.40 21.42
CA ASP A 115 -4.54 -17.51 21.72
C ASP A 115 -5.58 -17.13 22.79
N GLU A 116 -5.19 -16.39 23.81
CA GLU A 116 -6.12 -15.82 24.80
C GLU A 116 -7.18 -14.93 24.14
N ALA A 117 -6.76 -14.07 23.19
CA ALA A 117 -7.68 -13.20 22.45
C ALA A 117 -8.66 -13.99 21.55
N LYS A 118 -8.21 -15.06 20.88
CA LYS A 118 -9.08 -15.97 20.11
C LYS A 118 -10.13 -16.64 20.99
N ASN A 119 -9.70 -17.12 22.16
CA ASN A 119 -10.60 -17.74 23.13
C ASN A 119 -11.63 -16.73 23.63
N ALA A 120 -11.20 -15.54 24.04
CA ALA A 120 -12.10 -14.48 24.48
C ALA A 120 -13.13 -14.11 23.40
N TYR A 121 -12.70 -13.94 22.15
CA TYR A 121 -13.59 -13.65 21.02
C TYR A 121 -14.63 -14.75 20.83
N SER A 122 -14.20 -16.03 20.85
CA SER A 122 -15.07 -17.19 20.67
C SER A 122 -16.07 -17.34 21.82
N GLU A 123 -15.65 -17.11 23.07
CA GLU A 123 -16.55 -17.15 24.23
C GLU A 123 -17.60 -16.04 24.17
N LEU A 124 -17.25 -14.83 23.74
CA LEU A 124 -18.23 -13.74 23.54
C LEU A 124 -19.27 -14.13 22.48
N GLN A 125 -18.84 -14.75 21.37
CA GLN A 125 -19.77 -15.23 20.35
C GLN A 125 -20.71 -16.33 20.88
N LYS A 126 -20.22 -17.26 21.71
CA LYS A 126 -21.04 -18.30 22.35
C LYS A 126 -22.13 -17.72 23.26
N LEU A 127 -21.89 -16.54 23.83
CA LEU A 127 -22.89 -15.78 24.60
C LEU A 127 -23.89 -15.00 23.73
N GLY A 128 -23.83 -15.15 22.41
CA GLY A 128 -24.71 -14.46 21.46
C GLY A 128 -24.29 -13.04 21.11
N ILE A 129 -23.09 -12.60 21.51
CA ILE A 129 -22.55 -11.28 21.14
C ILE A 129 -22.18 -11.30 19.66
N LYS A 130 -22.67 -10.32 18.90
CA LYS A 130 -22.40 -10.20 17.46
C LYS A 130 -20.93 -9.85 17.22
N ASN A 131 -20.41 -10.25 16.06
CA ASN A 131 -19.03 -9.98 15.63
C ASN A 131 -18.65 -8.49 15.74
N GLU A 132 -19.60 -7.58 15.51
CA GLU A 132 -19.42 -6.13 15.64
C GLU A 132 -18.91 -5.69 17.02
N ASP A 133 -19.35 -6.36 18.09
CA ASP A 133 -18.97 -6.04 19.47
C ASP A 133 -17.91 -7.02 19.99
N ALA A 134 -18.03 -8.31 19.65
CA ALA A 134 -17.07 -9.34 20.07
C ALA A 134 -15.65 -9.00 19.60
N ARG A 135 -15.50 -8.38 18.41
CA ARG A 135 -14.20 -8.00 17.85
C ARG A 135 -13.39 -7.01 18.70
N PHE A 136 -13.97 -6.37 19.71
CA PHE A 136 -13.25 -5.39 20.54
C PHE A 136 -12.10 -6.01 21.34
N VAL A 137 -12.09 -7.33 21.51
CA VAL A 137 -10.97 -8.06 22.12
C VAL A 137 -9.86 -8.41 21.12
N LEU A 138 -10.08 -8.20 19.81
CA LEU A 138 -9.13 -8.56 18.77
C LEU A 138 -7.93 -7.61 18.76
N PRO A 139 -6.68 -8.13 18.78
CA PRO A 139 -5.50 -7.29 18.82
C PRO A 139 -5.19 -6.63 17.47
N ASN A 140 -4.39 -5.57 17.49
CA ASN A 140 -3.90 -4.89 16.30
C ASN A 140 -3.10 -5.79 15.32
N ALA A 141 -2.57 -6.90 15.83
CA ALA A 141 -1.79 -7.86 15.05
C ALA A 141 -2.65 -8.74 14.14
N VAL A 142 -3.99 -8.75 14.29
CA VAL A 142 -4.88 -9.56 13.45
C VAL A 142 -4.62 -9.28 11.98
N GLU A 143 -4.43 -10.36 11.23
CA GLU A 143 -4.25 -10.33 9.79
C GLU A 143 -5.51 -9.81 9.11
N THR A 144 -5.32 -9.03 8.07
CA THR A 144 -6.39 -8.50 7.23
C THR A 144 -5.92 -8.41 5.78
N GLN A 145 -6.86 -8.06 4.91
CA GLN A 145 -6.61 -7.74 3.53
C GLN A 145 -7.40 -6.48 3.15
N ILE A 146 -6.82 -5.72 2.24
CA ILE A 146 -7.39 -4.46 1.75
C ILE A 146 -7.10 -4.31 0.26
N VAL A 147 -8.12 -3.89 -0.49
CA VAL A 147 -7.96 -3.37 -1.84
C VAL A 147 -7.82 -1.86 -1.74
N ALA A 148 -6.84 -1.30 -2.44
CA ALA A 148 -6.61 0.13 -2.52
C ALA A 148 -6.41 0.56 -3.96
N THR A 149 -7.14 1.59 -4.39
CA THR A 149 -7.00 2.25 -5.69
C THR A 149 -6.56 3.68 -5.47
N ALA A 150 -5.55 4.12 -6.21
CA ALA A 150 -5.11 5.51 -6.22
C ALA A 150 -4.57 5.91 -7.59
N ASN A 151 -4.56 7.21 -7.88
CA ASN A 151 -3.89 7.72 -9.06
C ASN A 151 -2.36 7.68 -8.90
N LEU A 152 -1.60 7.77 -10.00
CA LEU A 152 -0.15 7.62 -9.93
C LEU A 152 0.54 8.74 -9.15
N ARG A 153 -0.03 9.95 -9.06
CA ARG A 153 0.48 10.99 -8.15
C ARG A 153 0.38 10.57 -6.69
N GLU A 154 -0.77 10.04 -6.28
CA GLU A 154 -0.97 9.57 -4.91
C GLU A 154 -0.08 8.37 -4.60
N TRP A 155 0.08 7.43 -5.54
CA TRP A 155 1.04 6.34 -5.33
C TRP A 155 2.47 6.83 -5.12
N ARG A 156 2.91 7.86 -5.87
CA ARG A 156 4.22 8.50 -5.62
C ARG A 156 4.28 9.09 -4.20
N HIS A 157 3.24 9.79 -3.76
CA HIS A 157 3.17 10.37 -2.42
C HIS A 157 3.25 9.30 -1.31
N ILE A 158 2.49 8.22 -1.46
CA ILE A 158 2.49 7.09 -0.52
C ILE A 158 3.88 6.46 -0.46
N ILE A 159 4.51 6.22 -1.60
CA ILE A 159 5.85 5.62 -1.68
C ILE A 159 6.89 6.53 -1.04
N GLU A 160 6.83 7.84 -1.28
CA GLU A 160 7.76 8.81 -0.70
C GLU A 160 7.63 8.85 0.83
N LEU A 161 6.41 8.93 1.37
CA LEU A 161 6.18 8.99 2.82
C LEU A 161 6.35 7.66 3.54
N ARG A 162 5.98 6.55 2.91
CA ARG A 162 5.93 5.23 3.57
C ARG A 162 7.13 4.38 3.27
N GLY A 163 7.86 4.68 2.20
CA GLY A 163 9.14 4.08 1.88
C GLY A 163 10.29 4.62 2.73
N GLU A 164 10.13 5.73 3.45
CA GLU A 164 11.20 6.36 4.23
C GLU A 164 11.70 5.46 5.40
N PRO A 165 12.97 5.58 5.83
CA PRO A 165 13.51 4.77 6.93
C PRO A 165 12.78 4.94 8.27
N GLY A 166 12.15 6.10 8.51
CA GLY A 166 11.37 6.39 9.72
C GLY A 166 9.99 5.74 9.76
N ALA A 167 9.46 5.29 8.61
CA ALA A 167 8.17 4.63 8.55
C ALA A 167 8.22 3.26 9.23
N GLN A 168 7.11 2.87 9.86
CA GLN A 168 6.97 1.55 10.48
C GLN A 168 7.26 0.45 9.45
N TRP A 169 8.02 -0.57 9.87
CA TRP A 169 8.59 -1.58 8.97
C TRP A 169 7.57 -2.27 8.06
N GLU A 170 6.34 -2.48 8.52
CA GLU A 170 5.31 -3.21 7.77
C GLU A 170 4.78 -2.38 6.59
N ILE A 171 4.38 -1.13 6.84
CA ILE A 171 3.93 -0.22 5.79
C ILE A 171 5.06 0.12 4.82
N ARG A 172 6.30 0.15 5.31
CA ARG A 172 7.49 0.34 4.48
C ARG A 172 7.74 -0.80 3.51
N LYS A 173 7.65 -2.05 3.99
CA LYS A 173 7.74 -3.23 3.12
C LYS A 173 6.65 -3.21 2.04
N VAL A 174 5.41 -2.89 2.40
CA VAL A 174 4.31 -2.79 1.41
C VAL A 174 4.58 -1.69 0.38
N ALA A 175 5.06 -0.51 0.80
CA ALA A 175 5.38 0.59 -0.11
C ALA A 175 6.49 0.22 -1.12
N ILE A 176 7.52 -0.52 -0.67
CA ILE A 176 8.60 -1.02 -1.53
C ILE A 176 8.07 -2.02 -2.56
N GLU A 177 7.24 -2.97 -2.15
CA GLU A 177 6.66 -3.95 -3.09
C GLU A 177 5.73 -3.29 -4.11
N ILE A 178 4.94 -2.28 -3.70
CA ILE A 178 4.14 -1.48 -4.63
C ILE A 178 5.05 -0.72 -5.61
N LEU A 179 6.15 -0.12 -5.15
CA LEU A 179 7.10 0.57 -6.02
C LEU A 179 7.74 -0.38 -7.04
N LYS A 180 8.14 -1.58 -6.64
CA LYS A 180 8.71 -2.60 -7.56
C LYS A 180 7.74 -2.87 -8.71
N ILE A 181 6.48 -3.17 -8.38
CA ILE A 181 5.44 -3.44 -9.38
C ILE A 181 5.17 -2.21 -10.25
N LEU A 182 5.03 -1.02 -9.66
CA LEU A 182 4.74 0.19 -10.42
C LEU A 182 5.88 0.59 -11.37
N LYS A 183 7.14 0.29 -11.03
CA LYS A 183 8.28 0.48 -11.94
C LYS A 183 8.22 -0.43 -13.17
N GLU A 184 7.66 -1.63 -13.06
CA GLU A 184 7.48 -2.52 -14.21
C GLU A 184 6.44 -1.98 -15.19
N HIS A 185 5.39 -1.31 -14.69
CA HIS A 185 4.26 -0.86 -15.50
C HIS A 185 4.28 0.62 -15.91
N ALA A 186 4.94 1.49 -15.15
CA ALA A 186 5.08 2.92 -15.41
C ALA A 186 6.49 3.42 -15.05
N PRO A 187 7.53 2.89 -15.71
CA PRO A 187 8.94 3.08 -15.32
C PRO A 187 9.39 4.54 -15.30
N THR A 188 8.87 5.39 -16.19
CA THR A 188 9.22 6.81 -16.23
C THR A 188 8.55 7.56 -15.08
N VAL A 189 7.31 7.21 -14.75
CA VAL A 189 6.56 7.84 -13.65
C VAL A 189 7.19 7.58 -12.30
N PHE A 190 7.86 6.44 -12.09
CA PHE A 190 8.48 6.05 -10.81
C PHE A 190 10.01 5.94 -10.89
N GLY A 191 10.62 6.41 -11.99
CA GLY A 191 12.04 6.22 -12.27
C GLY A 191 12.99 7.02 -11.36
N ASP A 192 12.48 8.06 -10.69
CA ASP A 192 13.20 8.88 -9.71
C ASP A 192 13.18 8.31 -8.30
N PHE A 193 12.56 7.15 -8.07
CA PHE A 193 12.67 6.43 -6.81
C PHE A 193 13.70 5.31 -6.94
N GLU A 194 14.54 5.13 -5.93
CA GLU A 194 15.48 4.02 -5.79
C GLU A 194 15.16 3.21 -4.53
N ILE A 195 15.34 1.89 -4.61
CA ILE A 195 15.15 1.00 -3.47
C ILE A 195 16.54 0.77 -2.87
N ASP A 196 16.71 1.25 -1.64
CA ASP A 196 17.87 0.97 -0.81
C ASP A 196 17.63 -0.35 -0.08
N GLU A 197 18.19 -1.44 -0.62
CA GLU A 197 18.03 -2.78 -0.07
C GLU A 197 18.67 -2.92 1.32
N GLU A 198 19.78 -2.22 1.59
CA GLU A 198 20.48 -2.27 2.88
C GLU A 198 19.62 -1.71 4.01
N ASN A 199 18.97 -0.57 3.76
CA ASN A 199 18.11 0.09 4.74
C ASN A 199 16.63 -0.33 4.62
N SER A 200 16.31 -1.18 3.64
CA SER A 200 14.93 -1.52 3.26
C SER A 200 14.06 -0.27 3.18
N ALA A 201 14.51 0.70 2.38
CA ALA A 201 13.91 2.03 2.27
C ALA A 201 13.85 2.52 0.82
N VAL A 202 13.04 3.54 0.57
CA VAL A 202 12.96 4.23 -0.72
C VAL A 202 13.67 5.56 -0.61
N LYS A 203 14.53 5.84 -1.59
CA LYS A 203 15.22 7.13 -1.76
C LYS A 203 14.72 7.78 -3.04
N LYS A 204 14.66 9.11 -3.05
CA LYS A 204 14.37 9.89 -4.25
C LYS A 204 15.67 10.41 -4.83
N VAL A 205 15.89 10.21 -6.13
CA VAL A 205 17.06 10.67 -6.87
C VAL A 205 16.69 11.74 -7.87
N ALA A 206 17.67 12.55 -8.27
CA ALA A 206 17.46 13.59 -9.27
C ALA A 206 17.27 12.97 -10.67
N LEU A 207 16.31 13.51 -11.44
CA LEU A 207 16.05 13.17 -12.85
C LEU A 207 16.89 13.97 -13.85
#